data_AF-A0A842J9L5-F1
#
_entry.id   AF-A0A842J9L5-F1
#
_cell.length_a   1.000
_cell.length_b   1.000
_cell.length_c   1.000
_cell.angle_alpha   90.00
_cell.angle_beta   90.00
_cell.angle_gamma   90.00
#
_symmetry.space_group_name_H-M   'P 1'
#
loop_
_entity.id
_entity.type
_entity.pdbx_description
1 polymer ?
#
loop_
_entity_poly.entity_id
_entity_poly.type
_entity_poly.pdbx_seq_one_letter_code
_entity_poly.pdbx_strand_id
1 'polypeptide(L)'
;MVVRSWQHNRRILKLCHIIHKIHKQIEDLEMKDISQKEMAQRLGISLSAYASWLGDTKKPKAMSALLDMLAMLDDEDMVMVVREWESSNVG
;
A
#
# COMPACT_ATOMS: atom_id res chain seq x y z
N MET A 1 -17.67 18.36 10.72
CA MET A 1 -16.97 17.32 11.52
C MET A 1 -17.95 16.17 11.76
N VAL A 2 -17.94 15.14 10.90
CA VAL A 2 -18.76 13.92 11.07
C VAL A 2 -17.83 12.71 10.95
N VAL A 3 -17.04 12.50 12.00
CA VAL A 3 -16.36 11.21 12.23
C VAL A 3 -17.36 10.34 12.97
N ARG A 4 -18.13 9.51 12.26
CA ARG A 4 -18.84 8.34 12.82
C ARG A 4 -19.63 7.62 11.73
N SER A 5 -19.11 6.49 11.24
CA SER A 5 -19.87 5.23 11.03
C SER A 5 -19.10 4.13 10.28
N TRP A 6 -17.77 4.04 10.38
CA TRP A 6 -17.00 2.92 9.77
C TRP A 6 -16.81 1.70 10.70
N GLN A 7 -17.66 1.54 11.73
CA GLN A 7 -17.51 0.45 12.71
C GLN A 7 -18.28 -0.84 12.41
N HIS A 8 -19.11 -0.91 11.37
CA HIS A 8 -19.98 -2.07 11.16
C HIS A 8 -19.83 -2.74 9.80
N ASN A 9 -18.63 -3.25 9.49
CA ASN A 9 -18.40 -4.57 8.86
C ASN A 9 -16.88 -4.84 8.70
N ARG A 10 -16.07 -4.57 9.74
CA ARG A 10 -14.61 -4.66 9.65
C ARG A 10 -14.20 -6.14 9.67
N ARG A 11 -14.28 -6.83 8.52
CA ARG A 11 -13.27 -7.86 8.20
C ARG A 11 -11.93 -7.21 8.54
N ILE A 12 -11.16 -7.79 9.46
CA ILE A 12 -9.86 -7.24 9.85
C ILE A 12 -8.98 -7.22 8.60
N LEU A 13 -8.93 -6.07 7.92
CA LEU A 13 -8.10 -5.84 6.75
C LEU A 13 -6.66 -5.82 7.24
N LYS A 14 -5.95 -6.92 7.00
CA LYS A 14 -4.52 -7.04 7.27
C LYS A 14 -3.71 -6.28 6.23
N LEU A 15 -2.51 -5.85 6.61
CA LEU A 15 -1.56 -5.19 5.72
C LEU A 15 -1.28 -6.02 4.46
N CYS A 16 -1.13 -7.35 4.59
CA CYS A 16 -0.91 -8.23 3.44
C CYS A 16 -2.04 -8.17 2.40
N HIS A 17 -3.30 -8.01 2.84
CA HIS A 17 -4.44 -7.88 1.93
C HIS A 17 -4.40 -6.55 1.17
N ILE A 18 -3.98 -5.46 1.83
CA ILE A 18 -3.82 -4.15 1.19
C ILE A 18 -2.70 -4.19 0.16
N ILE A 19 -1.54 -4.76 0.51
CA ILE A 19 -0.40 -4.91 -0.42
C ILE A 19 -0.82 -5.74 -1.62
N HIS A 20 -1.51 -6.87 -1.41
CA HIS A 20 -2.01 -7.71 -2.50
C HIS A 20 -3.03 -6.97 -3.39
N LYS A 21 -3.94 -6.19 -2.79
CA LYS A 21 -4.92 -5.39 -3.53
C LYS A 21 -4.23 -4.34 -4.41
N ILE A 22 -3.28 -3.61 -3.86
CA ILE A 22 -2.52 -2.58 -4.60
C ILE A 22 -1.74 -3.23 -5.74
N HIS A 23 -1.08 -4.37 -5.51
CA HIS A 23 -0.39 -5.12 -6.55
C HIS A 23 -1.34 -5.44 -7.72
N LYS A 24 -2.49 -6.05 -7.44
CA LYS A 24 -3.48 -6.41 -8.45
C LYS A 24 -4.02 -5.21 -9.22
N GLN A 25 -4.23 -4.09 -8.54
CA GLN A 25 -4.64 -2.84 -9.21
C GLN A 25 -3.57 -2.32 -10.19
N ILE A 26 -2.28 -2.47 -9.87
CA ILE A 26 -1.20 -2.09 -10.80
C ILE A 26 -1.18 -3.03 -12.01
N GLU A 27 -1.37 -4.33 -11.81
CA GLU A 27 -1.50 -5.30 -12.91
C GLU A 27 -2.68 -4.96 -13.84
N ASP A 28 -3.84 -4.63 -13.26
CA ASP A 28 -5.02 -4.23 -14.01
C ASP A 28 -4.78 -2.93 -14.81
N LEU A 29 -4.11 -1.94 -14.20
CA LEU A 29 -3.74 -0.68 -14.85
C LEU A 29 -2.78 -0.88 -16.03
N GLU A 30 -1.84 -1.83 -15.89
CA GLU A 30 -0.86 -2.14 -16.94
C GLU A 30 -1.34 -3.22 -17.92
N MET A 31 -2.54 -3.78 -17.71
CA MET A 31 -3.06 -4.93 -18.45
C MET A 31 -2.05 -6.09 -18.54
N LYS A 32 -1.31 -6.32 -17.44
CA LYS A 32 -0.17 -7.24 -17.40
C LYS A 32 -0.08 -7.91 -16.03
N ASP A 33 0.06 -9.23 -16.02
CA ASP A 33 0.45 -9.95 -14.80
C ASP A 33 1.89 -9.59 -14.40
N ILE A 34 2.05 -9.12 -13.16
CA ILE A 34 3.34 -8.68 -12.60
C ILE A 34 3.75 -9.71 -11.55
N SER A 35 4.94 -10.28 -11.70
CA SER A 35 5.43 -11.23 -10.70
C SER A 35 5.82 -10.51 -9.40
N GLN A 36 5.78 -11.22 -8.27
CA GLN A 36 6.35 -10.72 -7.00
C GLN A 36 7.81 -10.27 -7.15
N LYS A 37 8.58 -10.93 -8.03
CA LYS A 37 9.97 -10.58 -8.34
C LYS A 37 10.05 -9.24 -9.06
N GLU A 38 9.22 -9.01 -10.05
CA GLU A 38 9.17 -7.76 -10.79
C GLU A 38 8.72 -6.60 -9.88
N MET A 39 7.68 -6.79 -9.08
CA MET A 39 7.23 -5.76 -8.13
C MET A 39 8.30 -5.44 -7.07
N ALA A 40 9.01 -6.46 -6.55
CA ALA A 40 10.12 -6.24 -5.63
C ALA A 40 11.27 -5.44 -6.28
N GLN A 41 11.59 -5.72 -7.55
CA GLN A 41 12.58 -4.96 -8.31
C GLN A 41 12.16 -3.50 -8.48
N ARG A 42 10.90 -3.23 -8.84
CA ARG A 42 10.36 -1.86 -8.98
C ARG A 42 10.44 -1.07 -7.66
N LEU A 43 10.23 -1.76 -6.54
CA LEU A 43 10.31 -1.17 -5.20
C LEU A 43 11.74 -1.09 -4.64
N GLY A 44 12.76 -1.58 -5.34
CA GLY A 44 14.14 -1.57 -4.86
C GLY A 44 14.40 -2.46 -3.63
N ILE A 45 13.62 -3.52 -3.43
CA ILE A 45 13.71 -4.43 -2.29
C ILE A 45 14.00 -5.87 -2.73
N SER A 46 14.42 -6.72 -1.78
CA SER A 46 14.57 -8.15 -2.07
C SER A 46 13.22 -8.84 -2.27
N LEU A 47 13.19 -9.87 -3.14
CA LEU A 47 12.03 -10.75 -3.30
C LEU A 47 11.58 -11.34 -1.96
N SER A 48 12.52 -11.72 -1.09
CA SER A 48 12.22 -12.27 0.23
C SER A 48 11.50 -11.27 1.13
N ALA A 49 11.87 -9.98 1.10
CA ALA A 49 11.17 -8.95 1.86
C ALA A 49 9.73 -8.79 1.38
N TYR A 50 9.52 -8.70 0.07
CA TYR A 50 8.20 -8.56 -0.53
C TYR A 50 7.30 -9.78 -0.25
N ALA A 51 7.83 -10.99 -0.43
CA ALA A 51 7.13 -12.24 -0.11
C ALA A 51 6.77 -12.33 1.38
N SER A 52 7.66 -11.89 2.27
CA SER A 52 7.36 -11.84 3.71
C SER A 52 6.19 -10.92 4.05
N TRP A 53 6.04 -9.79 3.35
CA TRP A 53 4.93 -8.86 3.54
C TRP A 53 3.61 -9.43 3.05
N LEU A 54 3.61 -10.11 1.89
CA LEU A 54 2.42 -10.80 1.37
C LEU A 54 2.02 -12.02 2.22
N GLY A 55 2.99 -12.74 2.76
CA GLY A 55 2.76 -13.92 3.62
C GLY A 55 2.34 -13.59 5.06
N ASP A 56 2.16 -12.31 5.42
CA ASP A 56 1.85 -11.86 6.80
C ASP A 56 2.92 -12.25 7.85
N THR A 57 4.12 -12.65 7.42
CA THR A 57 5.19 -13.17 8.29
C THR A 57 6.00 -12.04 8.94
N LYS A 58 6.24 -10.96 8.20
CA LYS A 58 6.79 -9.70 8.73
C LYS A 58 5.73 -8.62 8.60
N LYS A 59 5.51 -7.90 9.70
CA LYS A 59 4.53 -6.81 9.82
C LYS A 59 5.27 -5.51 10.10
N PRO A 60 5.75 -4.79 9.08
CA PRO A 60 6.44 -3.54 9.30
C PRO A 60 5.45 -2.53 9.90
N LYS A 61 5.62 -2.21 11.19
CA LYS A 61 4.74 -1.26 11.90
C LYS A 61 4.69 0.10 11.20
N ALA A 62 5.81 0.52 10.60
CA ALA A 62 5.92 1.76 9.84
C ALA A 62 4.94 1.83 8.65
N MET A 63 4.68 0.72 7.95
CA MET A 63 3.74 0.72 6.82
C MET A 63 2.30 0.92 7.28
N SER A 64 1.90 0.25 8.37
CA SER A 64 0.58 0.46 8.96
C SER A 64 0.42 1.89 9.47
N ALA A 65 1.43 2.42 10.16
CA ALA A 65 1.42 3.80 10.63
C ALA A 65 1.31 4.81 9.47
N LEU A 66 2.02 4.59 8.36
CA LEU A 66 1.93 5.44 7.16
C LEU A 66 0.51 5.40 6.57
N LEU A 67 -0.09 4.22 6.42
CA LEU A 67 -1.47 4.09 5.93
C LEU A 67 -2.47 4.76 6.88
N ASP A 68 -2.27 4.62 8.20
CA ASP A 68 -3.11 5.28 9.21
C ASP A 68 -2.98 6.80 9.13
N MET A 69 -1.78 7.34 8.92
CA MET A 69 -1.56 8.78 8.74
C MET A 69 -2.20 9.30 7.45
N LEU A 70 -2.03 8.59 6.32
CA LEU A 70 -2.67 8.96 5.05
C LEU A 70 -4.20 8.96 5.17
N ALA A 71 -4.77 8.01 5.92
CA ALA A 71 -6.21 7.93 6.16
C ALA A 71 -6.76 9.02 7.10
N MET A 72 -5.91 9.81 7.75
CA MET A 72 -6.34 10.99 8.53
C MET A 72 -6.50 12.24 7.67
N LEU A 73 -5.93 12.25 6.47
CA LEU A 73 -6.06 13.34 5.50
C LEU A 73 -7.39 13.23 4.74
N ASP A 74 -7.80 14.31 4.10
CA ASP A 74 -8.85 14.22 3.08
C ASP A 74 -8.28 13.66 1.76
N ASP A 75 -9.17 13.40 0.80
CA ASP A 75 -8.80 12.74 -0.46
C ASP A 75 -7.81 13.58 -1.29
N GLU A 76 -7.92 14.92 -1.26
CA GLU A 76 -7.05 15.81 -2.03
C GLU A 76 -5.65 15.89 -1.41
N ASP A 77 -5.58 16.11 -0.10
CA ASP A 77 -4.33 16.14 0.67
C ASP A 77 -3.59 14.80 0.60
N MET A 78 -4.32 13.69 0.72
CA MET A 78 -3.73 12.35 0.59
C MET A 78 -3.08 12.16 -0.78
N VAL A 79 -3.78 12.52 -1.86
CA VAL A 79 -3.24 12.39 -3.23
C VAL A 79 -2.03 13.30 -3.42
N MET A 80 -2.09 14.55 -2.94
CA MET A 80 -1.00 15.50 -3.02
C MET A 80 0.29 14.95 -2.38
N VAL A 81 0.22 14.47 -1.14
CA VAL A 81 1.38 13.91 -0.42
C VAL A 81 1.99 12.72 -1.17
N VAL A 82 1.16 11.83 -1.72
CA VAL A 82 1.65 10.66 -2.48
C VAL A 82 2.35 11.08 -3.78
N ARG A 83 1.82 12.10 -4.48
CA ARG A 83 2.43 12.62 -5.73
C ARG A 83 3.69 13.45 -5.50
N GLU A 84 3.76 14.17 -4.39
CA GLU A 84 4.99 14.85 -3.96
C GLU A 84 6.11 13.85 -3.64
N TRP A 85 5.78 12.76 -2.94
CA TRP A 85 6.72 11.67 -2.67
C TRP A 85 7.18 10.99 -3.97
N GLU A 86 6.28 10.71 -4.91
CA GLU A 86 6.62 10.17 -6.23
C GLU A 86 7.61 11.09 -6.96
N SER A 87 7.32 12.39 -7.02
CA SER A 87 8.15 13.39 -7.69
C SER A 87 9.54 13.54 -7.05
N SER A 88 9.63 13.35 -5.74
CA SER A 88 10.89 13.43 -4.98
C SER A 88 11.83 12.24 -5.22
N ASN A 89 11.29 11.10 -5.68
CA ASN A 89 12.07 9.90 -6.01
C ASN A 89 12.56 9.87 -7.47
N VAL A 90 12.31 10.92 -8.26
CA VAL A 90 12.83 11.10 -9.64
C VAL A 90 14.22 11.78 -9.62
N GLY A 91 15.01 11.56 -8.56
CA GLY A 91 16.36 12.10 -8.37
C GLY A 91 17.47 11.10 -8.67
#